data_AF-A0A4R1Q209-F1
#
_entry.id   AF-A0A4R1Q209-F1
#
_cell.length_a   1.000
_cell.length_b   1.000
_cell.length_c   1.000
_cell.angle_alpha   90.00
_cell.angle_beta   90.00
_cell.angle_gamma   90.00
#
_symmetry.space_group_name_H-M   'P 1'
#
loop_
_entity.id
_entity.type
_entity.pdbx_description
1 polymer ?
#
loop_
_entity_poly.entity_id
_entity_poly.type
_entity_poly.pdbx_seq_one_letter_code
_entity_poly.pdbx_strand_id
1 'polypeptide(L)' 'MRKITRKYKGWAIKQDIERSGDGVEHIIFRCYTPEELDYPANLRSSEWDAGSLQEAMDFIDNY' A
#
# COMPACT_ATOMS: atom_id res chain seq x y z
N MET A 1 9.51 0.09 -13.44
CA MET A 1 8.66 -0.90 -12.74
C MET A 1 7.33 -0.23 -12.41
N ARG A 2 6.21 -0.89 -12.73
CA ARG A 2 4.88 -0.25 -12.77
C ARG A 2 4.47 0.23 -11.37
N LYS A 3 4.44 1.56 -11.27
CA LYS A 3 3.95 2.39 -10.18
C LYS A 3 2.48 2.03 -9.91
N ILE A 4 2.11 1.93 -8.63
CA ILE A 4 0.75 2.00 -8.03
C ILE A 4 -0.37 2.13 -9.05
N THR A 5 -1.37 1.25 -9.09
CA THR A 5 -2.60 1.64 -9.80
C THR A 5 -3.88 0.95 -9.37
N ARG A 6 -4.03 0.53 -8.10
CA ARG A 6 -5.39 0.21 -7.64
C ARG A 6 -5.88 1.27 -6.67
N LYS A 7 -6.82 2.07 -7.15
CA LYS A 7 -7.69 2.85 -6.28
C LYS A 7 -8.83 1.96 -5.82
N TYR A 8 -9.15 1.97 -4.54
CA TYR A 8 -10.25 1.19 -3.97
C TYR A 8 -10.93 2.01 -2.88
N LYS A 9 -12.23 2.28 -3.02
CA LYS A 9 -13.02 3.12 -2.09
C LYS A 9 -12.34 4.46 -1.72
N GLY A 10 -11.66 5.10 -2.67
CA GLY A 10 -10.94 6.36 -2.46
C GLY A 10 -9.50 6.20 -1.98
N TRP A 11 -9.14 5.04 -1.43
CA TRP A 11 -7.78 4.69 -1.03
C TRP A 11 -6.91 4.38 -2.25
N ALA A 12 -5.60 4.52 -2.10
CA ALA A 12 -4.62 3.96 -3.04
C ALA A 12 -3.90 2.77 -2.42
N ILE A 13 -3.75 1.70 -3.21
CA ILE A 13 -2.99 0.51 -2.86
C ILE A 13 -1.74 0.45 -3.75
N LYS A 14 -0.57 0.59 -3.13
CA LYS A 14 0.75 0.47 -3.78
C LYS A 14 1.32 -0.91 -3.55
N GLN A 15 1.59 -1.63 -4.63
CA GLN A 15 2.47 -2.80 -4.54
C GLN A 15 3.94 -2.32 -4.46
N ASP A 16 4.68 -2.85 -3.50
CA ASP A 16 6.11 -2.64 -3.31
C ASP A 16 6.82 -3.96 -3.04
N ILE A 17 8.15 -3.95 -3.04
CA ILE A 17 8.98 -5.09 -2.67
C ILE A 17 9.84 -4.67 -1.49
N GLU A 18 9.70 -5.39 -0.37
CA GLU A 18 10.57 -5.24 0.79
C GLU A 18 11.58 -6.37 0.83
N ARG A 19 12.85 -6.04 1.01
CA ARG A 19 13.91 -7.04 1.14
C ARG A 19 14.23 -7.24 2.62
N SER A 20 14.03 -8.46 3.10
CA SER A 20 14.39 -8.88 4.44
C SER A 20 15.92 -8.95 4.62
N GLY A 21 16.39 -8.95 5.86
CA GLY A 21 17.83 -8.94 6.21
C GLY A 21 18.60 -10.18 5.75
N ASP A 22 17.90 -11.27 5.44
CA ASP A 22 18.42 -12.50 4.83
C ASP A 22 18.45 -12.46 3.29
N GLY A 23 18.07 -11.33 2.68
CA GLY A 23 18.08 -11.11 1.24
C GLY A 23 16.84 -11.62 0.51
N VAL A 24 15.84 -12.14 1.23
CA VAL A 24 14.57 -12.58 0.64
C VAL A 24 13.70 -11.37 0.32
N GLU A 25 13.11 -11.36 -0.88
CA GLU A 25 12.20 -10.32 -1.33
C GLU A 25 10.74 -10.71 -1.04
N HIS A 26 10.04 -9.85 -0.34
CA HIS A 26 8.62 -9.99 -0.01
C HIS A 26 7.81 -8.93 -0.75
N ILE A 27 6.73 -9.35 -1.40
CA ILE A 27 5.78 -8.41 -2.00
C ILE A 27 4.90 -7.88 -0.87
N ILE A 28 4.77 -6.55 -0.80
CA ILE A 28 3.89 -5.85 0.15
C ILE A 28 2.94 -4.92 -0.58
N PHE A 29 1.78 -4.68 0.01
CA PHE A 29 0.72 -3.81 -0.51
C PHE A 29 0.44 -2.71 0.51
N ARG A 30 0.92 -1.51 0.25
CA ARG A 30 0.77 -0.35 1.12
C ARG A 30 -0.52 0.39 0.83
N CYS A 31 -1.35 0.58 1.86
CA CYS A 31 -2.64 1.26 1.80
C CYS A 31 -2.50 2.72 2.23
N TYR A 32 -2.95 3.66 1.39
CA TYR A 32 -2.96 5.09 1.68
C TYR A 32 -4.39 5.60 1.67
N THR A 33 -4.76 6.36 2.71
CA THR A 33 -6.05 7.03 2.81
C THR A 33 -6.21 8.10 1.73
N PRO A 34 -7.46 8.51 1.42
CA PRO A 34 -7.70 9.66 0.57
C PRO A 34 -7.01 10.93 1.06
N GLU A 35 -6.97 11.18 2.38
CA GLU A 35 -6.31 12.34 2.97
C GLU A 35 -4.79 12.30 2.74
N GLU A 36 -4.16 11.14 2.95
CA GLU A 36 -2.71 10.99 2.73
C GLU A 36 -2.31 11.21 1.27
N LEU A 37 -3.22 10.95 0.33
CA LEU A 37 -2.97 11.19 -1.09
C LEU A 37 -2.95 12.66 -1.48
N ASP A 38 -3.54 13.55 -0.66
CA ASP A 38 -3.50 14.99 -0.88
C ASP A 38 -2.10 15.56 -0.59
N TYR A 39 -1.35 14.93 0.33
CA TYR A 39 0.02 15.32 0.61
C TYR A 39 0.97 15.00 -0.57
N PRO A 40 2.08 15.76 -0.70
CA PRO A 40 3.19 15.42 -1.59
C PRO A 40 3.71 14.00 -1.36
N ALA A 41 4.14 13.32 -2.43
CA ALA A 41 4.52 11.90 -2.39
C ALA A 41 5.62 11.55 -1.37
N ASN A 42 6.47 12.51 -0.99
CA ASN A 42 7.55 12.34 -0.01
C ASN A 42 7.09 12.54 1.44
N LEU A 43 5.84 12.96 1.67
CA LEU A 43 5.25 13.18 2.99
C LEU A 43 4.15 12.17 3.33
N ARG A 44 3.73 11.35 2.36
CA ARG A 44 2.69 10.35 2.56
C ARG A 44 3.18 9.23 3.45
N SER A 45 2.30 8.78 4.33
CA SER A 45 2.49 7.56 5.12
C SER A 45 1.43 6.54 4.74
N SER A 46 1.81 5.25 4.70
CA SER A 46 0.80 4.19 4.60
C SER A 46 0.16 3.98 5.95
N GLU A 47 -1.16 3.83 5.98
CA GLU A 47 -1.88 3.46 7.20
C GLU A 47 -1.68 1.97 7.54
N TRP A 48 -1.47 1.14 6.52
CA TRP A 48 -1.30 -0.30 6.67
C TRP A 48 -0.48 -0.89 5.52
N ASP A 49 0.29 -1.93 5.82
CA ASP A 49 1.02 -2.75 4.85
C ASP A 49 0.51 -4.20 4.88
N ALA A 50 -0.08 -4.66 3.77
CA ALA A 50 -0.65 -6.00 3.62
C ALA A 50 0.28 -6.93 2.82
N GLY A 51 0.21 -8.23 3.07
CA GLY A 51 0.96 -9.25 2.32
C GLY A 51 0.29 -9.66 1.00
N SER A 52 -0.98 -9.30 0.80
CA SER A 52 -1.70 -9.57 -0.44
C SER A 52 -2.66 -8.43 -0.82
N LEU A 53 -3.07 -8.38 -2.09
CA LEU A 53 -4.07 -7.42 -2.55
C LEU A 53 -5.44 -7.64 -1.90
N GLN A 54 -5.83 -8.89 -1.65
CA GLN A 54 -7.12 -9.20 -1.01
C GLN A 54 -7.13 -8.69 0.42
N GLU A 55 -6.07 -8.96 1.19
CA GLU A 55 -5.92 -8.47 2.56
C GLU A 55 -5.94 -6.94 2.64
N ALA A 56 -5.30 -6.24 1.70
CA ALA A 56 -5.39 -4.79 1.60
C ALA A 56 -6.84 -4.30 1.40
N MET A 57 -7.62 -5.00 0.57
CA MET A 57 -9.03 -4.66 0.32
C MET A 57 -9.91 -4.98 1.52
N ASP A 58 -9.68 -6.12 2.18
CA ASP A 58 -10.38 -6.53 3.40
C ASP A 58 -10.12 -5.55 4.55
N PHE A 59 -8.89 -5.04 4.68
CA PHE A 59 -8.56 -3.96 5.60
C PHE A 59 -9.39 -2.70 5.30
N ILE A 60 -9.39 -2.23 4.04
CA ILE A 60 -10.16 -1.03 3.64
C ILE A 60 -11.67 -1.23 3.84
N ASP A 61 -12.17 -2.46 3.74
CA ASP A 61 -13.59 -2.75 3.96
C ASP A 61 -14.01 -2.71 5.44
N ASN A 62 -13.06 -2.85 6.37
CA ASN A 62 -13.30 -2.88 7.82
C ASN A 62 -12.75 -1.65 8.58
N TYR A 63 -12.10 -0.71 7.89
CA TYR A 63 -11.60 0.56 8.42
C TYR A 63 -12.69 1.63 8.43
#